data_AF-A0AAD6W8T6-F1
#
_entry.id   AF-A0AAD6W8T6-F1
#
_cell.length_a   1.000
_cell.length_b   1.000
_cell.length_c   1.000
_cell.angle_alpha   90.00
_cell.angle_beta   90.00
_cell.angle_gamma   90.00
#
_symmetry.space_group_name_H-M   'P 1'
#
loop_
_entity.id
_entity.type
_entity.pdbx_description
1 polymer ?
#
loop_
_entity_poly.entity_id
_entity_poly.type
_entity_poly.pdbx_seq_one_letter_code
_entity_poly.pdbx_strand_id
1 'polypeptide(L)'
;MVQYLGTVRLTPSLPSFRRQINLINLNSSPPFSLSRNAFFSSSLSRNGLFLSSLPGNGLSSSSLSRNGFSSFSLPRNGFSPFRRILQACLQSNASRNADAHLQAGQSEIIFMGTGTSEGIPRLSCLTNPSNKCPVCSKAVEPGNKNRRLNTGLLICYHGPSGRRNILIDVGKFFYHSALRWFPAFGLRTIDAVIITHSHADAIGGLDDLRDWTNNVQPYIPIYVAERDFEVMKKTHYYLVDTSVVTPGAAVSELQFNLIHEEPFVVNDLKFTPLPVWHGHGYRSLGFRFGNICYIRYGLYV
;
A
#
# COMPACT_ATOMS: atom_id res chain seq x y z
N MET A 1 -12.97 -6.88 -14.79
CA MET A 1 -12.72 -6.09 -13.56
C MET A 1 -12.36 -4.68 -13.98
N VAL A 2 -13.28 -3.73 -13.85
CA VAL A 2 -13.07 -2.31 -14.20
C VAL A 2 -12.22 -1.68 -13.10
N GLN A 3 -11.11 -1.03 -13.47
CA GLN A 3 -10.24 -0.33 -12.52
C GLN A 3 -10.59 1.15 -12.45
N TYR A 4 -10.76 1.65 -11.23
CA TYR A 4 -10.72 3.07 -10.92
C TYR A 4 -9.31 3.45 -10.46
N LEU A 5 -8.60 4.23 -11.27
CA LEU A 5 -7.55 5.14 -10.78
C LEU A 5 -8.26 6.46 -10.52
N GLY A 6 -8.82 6.60 -9.33
CA GLY A 6 -9.59 7.79 -8.99
C GLY A 6 -9.71 7.94 -7.49
N THR A 7 -9.71 9.19 -7.04
CA THR A 7 -10.22 9.54 -5.72
C THR A 7 -11.73 9.38 -5.72
N VAL A 8 -12.26 8.70 -4.70
CA VAL A 8 -13.71 8.67 -4.45
C VAL A 8 -14.00 9.68 -3.35
N ARG A 9 -14.85 10.67 -3.65
CA ARG A 9 -15.30 11.65 -2.67
C ARG A 9 -16.48 11.09 -1.89
N LEU A 10 -16.47 11.28 -0.57
CA LEU A 10 -17.57 10.90 0.30
C LEU A 10 -18.39 12.14 0.62
N THR A 11 -19.66 12.14 0.22
CA THR A 11 -20.60 13.21 0.57
C THR A 11 -21.24 12.92 1.94
N PRO A 12 -21.39 13.92 2.83
CA PRO A 12 -22.21 13.77 4.02
C PRO A 12 -23.64 13.40 3.63
N SER A 13 -24.21 12.37 4.26
CA SER A 13 -25.58 11.95 4.00
C SER A 13 -26.58 12.94 4.60
N LEU A 14 -27.43 13.54 3.76
CA LEU A 14 -28.75 14.02 4.18
C LEU A 14 -29.77 12.88 4.00
N PRO A 15 -30.77 12.74 4.89
CA PRO A 15 -31.77 11.69 4.78
C PRO A 15 -32.76 12.00 3.65
N SER A 16 -33.09 10.96 2.88
CA SER A 16 -34.12 10.88 1.85
C SER A 16 -33.86 11.64 0.54
N PHE A 17 -33.41 10.90 -0.49
CA PHE A 17 -34.01 10.98 -1.83
C PHE A 17 -33.67 9.70 -2.61
N ARG A 18 -34.70 8.94 -2.99
CA ARG A 18 -34.56 7.79 -3.91
C ARG A 18 -33.94 8.28 -5.22
N ARG A 19 -32.83 7.69 -5.64
CA ARG A 19 -32.44 7.65 -7.06
C ARG A 19 -32.04 6.23 -7.45
N GLN A 20 -32.59 5.80 -8.58
CA GLN A 20 -32.44 4.50 -9.22
C GLN A 20 -30.96 4.14 -9.37
N ILE A 21 -30.61 2.96 -8.87
CA ILE A 21 -29.44 2.22 -9.32
C ILE A 21 -29.97 1.18 -10.31
N ASN A 22 -29.45 1.21 -11.54
CA ASN A 22 -29.72 0.17 -12.53
C ASN A 22 -29.16 -1.16 -11.99
N LEU A 23 -30.07 -2.06 -11.62
CA LEU A 23 -29.79 -3.47 -11.39
C LEU A 23 -29.50 -4.12 -12.75
N ILE A 24 -28.30 -4.69 -12.92
CA ILE A 24 -28.06 -5.63 -14.02
C ILE A 24 -28.65 -6.97 -13.60
N ASN A 25 -29.63 -7.41 -14.39
CA ASN A 25 -30.38 -8.65 -14.28
C ASN A 25 -29.50 -9.83 -14.71
N LEU A 26 -29.22 -10.76 -13.79
CA LEU A 26 -28.51 -12.01 -14.09
C LEU A 26 -29.55 -13.12 -14.35
N ASN A 27 -29.98 -13.26 -15.59
CA ASN A 27 -30.67 -14.45 -16.09
C ASN A 27 -30.53 -14.56 -17.62
N SER A 28 -29.46 -15.23 -18.07
CA SER A 28 -29.41 -16.06 -19.30
C SER A 28 -27.99 -16.61 -19.50
N SER A 29 -27.91 -17.95 -19.49
CA SER A 29 -26.76 -18.89 -19.55
C SER A 29 -26.05 -18.90 -20.95
N PRO A 30 -25.03 -19.74 -21.28
CA PRO A 30 -24.72 -21.10 -20.79
C PRO A 30 -23.19 -21.39 -20.55
N PRO A 31 -22.80 -22.65 -20.18
CA PRO A 31 -21.64 -22.92 -19.33
C PRO A 31 -20.35 -23.10 -20.11
N PHE A 32 -19.21 -22.81 -19.47
CA PHE A 32 -17.91 -23.29 -19.91
C PHE A 32 -17.14 -24.01 -18.80
N SER A 33 -16.55 -25.11 -19.22
CA SER A 33 -15.96 -26.22 -18.49
C SER A 33 -14.78 -25.88 -17.60
N LEU A 34 -14.76 -26.50 -16.42
CA LEU A 34 -13.61 -26.64 -15.53
C LEU A 34 -12.48 -27.44 -16.20
N SER A 35 -11.27 -26.87 -16.29
CA SER A 35 -10.04 -27.65 -16.35
C SER A 35 -9.29 -27.50 -15.02
N ARG A 36 -9.30 -28.59 -14.24
CA ARG A 36 -8.35 -28.83 -13.16
C ARG A 36 -6.94 -28.89 -13.77
N ASN A 37 -5.98 -28.15 -13.21
CA ASN A 37 -4.58 -28.57 -13.05
C ASN A 37 -3.74 -27.41 -12.50
N ALA A 38 -3.37 -27.50 -11.23
CA ALA A 38 -2.08 -27.03 -10.74
C ALA A 38 -1.81 -27.81 -9.44
N PHE A 39 -1.15 -28.95 -9.62
CA PHE A 39 -0.64 -29.80 -8.56
C PHE A 39 0.41 -29.06 -7.72
N PHE A 40 0.33 -29.23 -6.40
CA PHE A 40 1.45 -29.06 -5.49
C PHE A 40 2.55 -30.05 -5.85
N SER A 41 3.80 -29.58 -5.86
CA SER A 41 4.96 -30.47 -5.69
C SER A 41 5.91 -29.88 -4.66
N SER A 42 5.87 -30.49 -3.49
CA SER A 42 6.94 -30.49 -2.50
C SER A 42 7.94 -31.59 -2.86
N SER A 43 9.23 -31.27 -2.94
CA SER A 43 10.27 -32.30 -2.84
C SER A 43 11.42 -31.79 -1.96
N LEU A 44 11.51 -32.38 -0.77
CA LEU A 44 12.76 -32.54 -0.05
C LEU A 44 13.72 -33.40 -0.89
N SER A 45 15.00 -33.05 -0.90
CA SER A 45 16.07 -34.05 -0.96
C SER A 45 17.27 -33.56 -0.16
N ARG A 46 17.84 -34.48 0.62
CA ARG A 46 18.98 -34.34 1.54
C ARG A 46 20.27 -34.82 0.86
N ASN A 47 21.37 -34.34 1.45
CA ASN A 47 22.73 -34.91 1.54
C ASN A 47 23.77 -34.58 0.46
N GLY A 48 24.95 -34.17 0.94
CA GLY A 48 26.21 -34.18 0.20
C GLY A 48 27.29 -33.23 0.76
N LEU A 49 27.87 -33.56 1.91
CA LEU A 49 29.14 -32.99 2.41
C LEU A 49 30.31 -33.42 1.51
N PHE A 50 31.25 -32.53 1.22
CA PHE A 50 32.70 -32.85 1.14
C PHE A 50 33.56 -31.61 1.38
N LEU A 51 34.55 -31.73 2.26
CA LEU A 51 35.63 -30.80 2.57
C LEU A 51 36.79 -30.92 1.55
N SER A 52 37.52 -29.82 1.30
CA SER A 52 39.00 -29.82 1.33
C SER A 52 39.60 -28.40 1.19
N SER A 53 40.18 -27.92 2.29
CA SER A 53 41.51 -27.28 2.46
C SER A 53 42.19 -26.44 1.33
N LEU A 54 42.45 -25.18 1.71
CA LEU A 54 43.61 -24.26 1.55
C LEU A 54 44.98 -24.84 1.06
N PRO A 55 46.00 -24.04 0.63
CA PRO A 55 46.37 -22.70 1.17
C PRO A 55 47.01 -21.65 0.21
N GLY A 56 47.31 -20.45 0.74
CA GLY A 56 48.54 -19.74 0.33
C GLY A 56 48.48 -18.21 0.16
N ASN A 57 48.84 -17.50 1.23
CA ASN A 57 49.72 -16.31 1.33
C ASN A 57 49.49 -15.02 0.52
N GLY A 58 49.59 -13.88 1.24
CA GLY A 58 50.08 -12.62 0.67
C GLY A 58 49.63 -11.36 1.40
N LEU A 59 50.26 -11.04 2.53
CA LEU A 59 50.21 -9.71 3.15
C LEU A 59 51.10 -8.74 2.34
N SER A 60 50.57 -7.55 2.03
CA SER A 60 51.39 -6.33 2.01
C SER A 60 50.54 -5.08 2.20
N SER A 61 50.81 -4.40 3.30
CA SER A 61 50.38 -3.06 3.64
C SER A 61 51.17 -2.01 2.85
N SER A 62 50.48 -1.00 2.30
CA SER A 62 51.07 0.31 2.08
C SER A 62 50.02 1.41 2.25
N SER A 63 50.16 2.12 3.35
CA SER A 63 49.65 3.47 3.56
C SER A 63 50.47 4.46 2.75
N LEU A 64 49.85 5.38 2.02
CA LEU A 64 50.40 6.73 1.81
C LEU A 64 49.36 7.71 1.19
N SER A 65 49.23 8.82 1.92
CA SER A 65 49.13 10.20 1.44
C SER A 65 47.82 10.74 0.86
N ARG A 66 47.25 11.66 1.66
CA ARG A 66 46.51 12.85 1.23
C ARG A 66 47.24 13.62 0.13
N ASN A 67 46.51 14.08 -0.88
CA ASN A 67 46.41 15.48 -1.29
C ASN A 67 45.63 15.59 -2.61
N GLY A 68 44.73 16.57 -2.71
CA GLY A 68 44.08 16.91 -3.96
C GLY A 68 42.71 17.54 -3.82
N PHE A 69 42.58 18.61 -3.04
CA PHE A 69 41.48 19.55 -3.25
C PHE A 69 41.66 20.18 -4.63
N SER A 70 40.74 19.87 -5.54
CA SER A 70 40.51 20.67 -6.73
C SER A 70 39.06 21.12 -6.73
N SER A 71 38.90 22.42 -6.49
CA SER A 71 37.68 23.19 -6.66
C SER A 71 37.26 23.13 -8.13
N PHE A 72 36.17 22.43 -8.42
CA PHE A 72 35.49 22.57 -9.71
C PHE A 72 34.23 23.43 -9.54
N SER A 73 34.27 24.54 -10.25
CA SER A 73 33.26 25.57 -10.38
C SER A 73 32.00 25.03 -11.08
N LEU A 74 30.84 25.42 -10.53
CA LEU A 74 29.51 25.19 -11.07
C LEU A 74 29.32 25.88 -12.43
N PRO A 75 28.72 25.20 -13.43
CA PRO A 75 27.92 25.88 -14.43
C PRO A 75 26.49 26.06 -13.88
N ARG A 76 26.08 27.32 -13.70
CA ARG A 76 24.66 27.70 -13.68
C ARG A 76 24.05 27.30 -15.02
N ASN A 77 23.12 26.35 -15.00
CA ASN A 77 21.96 26.36 -15.88
C ASN A 77 20.88 25.49 -15.24
N GLY A 78 19.84 26.17 -14.79
CA GLY A 78 18.69 25.56 -14.14
C GLY A 78 17.87 24.76 -15.15
N PHE A 79 17.54 23.54 -14.77
CA PHE A 79 16.42 22.80 -15.34
C PHE A 79 15.72 22.06 -14.21
N SER A 80 14.62 22.65 -13.74
CA SER A 80 13.59 21.96 -12.95
C SER A 80 12.71 21.17 -13.93
N PRO A 81 12.51 19.85 -13.75
CA PRO A 81 11.60 19.14 -14.64
C PRO A 81 10.48 18.44 -13.86
N PHE A 82 9.72 19.10 -12.98
CA PHE A 82 8.43 18.53 -12.52
C PHE A 82 7.38 19.62 -12.18
N ARG A 83 6.97 20.38 -13.19
CA ARG A 83 5.62 20.98 -13.25
C ARG A 83 5.05 20.81 -14.65
N ARG A 84 4.51 19.63 -14.94
CA ARG A 84 3.45 19.46 -15.95
C ARG A 84 2.19 19.02 -15.23
N ILE A 85 1.54 19.99 -14.58
CA ILE A 85 0.12 19.87 -14.27
C ILE A 85 -0.58 20.36 -15.54
N LEU A 86 -1.22 19.44 -16.25
CA LEU A 86 -2.12 19.74 -17.37
C LEU A 86 -3.31 20.53 -16.82
N GLN A 87 -3.28 21.85 -17.03
CA GLN A 87 -4.45 22.71 -16.91
C GLN A 87 -5.16 22.71 -18.27
N ALA A 88 -6.06 21.75 -18.48
CA ALA A 88 -7.04 21.84 -19.56
C ALA A 88 -8.18 22.73 -19.07
N CYS A 89 -8.08 24.02 -19.39
CA CYS A 89 -9.15 24.99 -19.21
C CYS A 89 -10.20 24.77 -20.31
N LEU A 90 -11.38 24.24 -19.96
CA LEU A 90 -12.57 24.44 -20.75
C LEU A 90 -13.08 25.84 -20.43
N GLN A 91 -12.88 26.76 -21.38
CA GLN A 91 -13.60 28.02 -21.40
C GLN A 91 -15.09 27.74 -21.62
N SER A 92 -15.92 28.21 -20.71
CA SER A 92 -17.29 28.58 -21.03
C SER A 92 -17.57 29.93 -20.37
N ASN A 93 -17.80 30.94 -21.20
CA ASN A 93 -18.21 32.27 -20.75
C ASN A 93 -19.58 32.18 -20.08
N ALA A 94 -19.65 32.42 -18.77
CA ALA A 94 -20.76 33.13 -18.14
C ALA A 94 -20.43 33.50 -16.68
N SER A 95 -20.55 34.81 -16.41
CA SER A 95 -20.81 35.42 -15.10
C SER A 95 -19.72 35.32 -14.02
N ARG A 96 -18.99 36.43 -13.86
CA ARG A 96 -18.33 36.82 -12.60
C ARG A 96 -19.37 36.88 -11.48
N ASN A 97 -19.19 36.09 -10.43
CA ASN A 97 -19.57 36.48 -9.08
C ASN A 97 -18.70 35.75 -8.05
N ALA A 98 -18.55 36.43 -6.92
CA ALA A 98 -17.52 36.29 -5.90
C ALA A 98 -17.43 34.92 -5.20
N ASP A 99 -16.26 34.71 -4.59
CA ASP A 99 -15.98 33.77 -3.50
C ASP A 99 -16.17 32.28 -3.76
N ALA A 100 -15.19 31.69 -4.46
CA ALA A 100 -14.92 30.26 -4.33
C ALA A 100 -14.27 29.99 -2.96
N HIS A 101 -15.11 29.93 -1.92
CA HIS A 101 -14.76 29.27 -0.67
C HIS A 101 -14.31 27.84 -1.01
N LEU A 102 -13.03 27.51 -0.83
CA LEU A 102 -12.55 26.13 -0.80
C LEU A 102 -13.45 25.38 0.20
N GLN A 103 -14.22 24.39 -0.26
CA GLN A 103 -15.00 23.56 0.64
C GLN A 103 -14.04 22.78 1.56
N ALA A 104 -13.76 23.34 2.73
CA ALA A 104 -13.10 22.65 3.82
C ALA A 104 -14.06 21.58 4.35
N GLY A 105 -13.65 20.31 4.36
CA GLY A 105 -14.36 19.26 5.11
C GLY A 105 -14.84 18.03 4.33
N GLN A 106 -14.42 17.80 3.08
CA GLN A 106 -14.83 16.57 2.35
C GLN A 106 -13.87 15.41 2.59
N SER A 107 -14.41 14.24 2.90
CA SER A 107 -13.61 13.02 3.04
C SER A 107 -13.26 12.42 1.68
N GLU A 108 -12.06 11.87 1.57
CA GLU A 108 -11.51 11.32 0.32
C GLU A 108 -10.98 9.90 0.54
N ILE A 109 -11.05 9.09 -0.52
CA ILE A 109 -10.43 7.78 -0.56
C ILE A 109 -9.42 7.74 -1.70
N ILE A 110 -8.21 7.31 -1.36
CA ILE A 110 -7.09 7.17 -2.28
C ILE A 110 -6.69 5.69 -2.30
N PHE A 111 -6.69 5.09 -3.48
CA PHE A 111 -6.12 3.75 -3.66
C PHE A 111 -4.59 3.84 -3.65
N MET A 112 -3.97 3.35 -2.58
CA MET A 112 -2.51 3.29 -2.46
C MET A 112 -1.93 2.32 -3.48
N GLY A 113 -2.67 1.26 -3.81
CA GLY A 113 -2.40 0.38 -4.94
C GLY A 113 -3.62 -0.47 -5.28
N THR A 114 -3.56 -1.13 -6.44
CA THR A 114 -4.66 -1.96 -6.98
C THR A 114 -4.11 -3.22 -7.67
N GLY A 115 -2.90 -3.62 -7.29
CA GLY A 115 -2.17 -4.76 -7.83
C GLY A 115 -2.34 -6.01 -6.97
N THR A 116 -1.90 -7.12 -7.54
CA THR A 116 -1.82 -8.41 -6.84
C THR A 116 -0.75 -8.39 -5.75
N SER A 117 -0.55 -9.52 -5.08
CA SER A 117 0.53 -9.70 -4.10
C SER A 117 1.93 -9.44 -4.69
N GLU A 118 2.12 -9.72 -5.97
CA GLU A 118 3.38 -9.49 -6.70
C GLU A 118 3.49 -8.08 -7.27
N GLY A 119 2.36 -7.35 -7.39
CA GLY A 119 2.28 -6.11 -8.16
C GLY A 119 2.36 -6.35 -9.67
N ILE A 120 2.31 -5.25 -10.43
CA ILE A 120 2.50 -5.25 -11.90
C ILE A 120 3.40 -4.06 -12.24
N PRO A 121 4.47 -4.25 -13.05
CA PRO A 121 4.84 -5.48 -13.77
C PRO A 121 5.42 -6.59 -12.90
N ARG A 122 5.37 -7.83 -13.40
CA ARG A 122 6.13 -8.96 -12.82
C ARG A 122 7.49 -9.07 -13.51
N LEU A 123 8.56 -9.21 -12.71
CA LEU A 123 9.92 -9.33 -13.24
C LEU A 123 10.05 -10.53 -14.20
N SER A 124 9.50 -11.68 -13.81
CA SER A 124 9.50 -12.90 -14.62
C SER A 124 8.83 -12.74 -15.99
N CYS A 125 7.84 -11.85 -16.11
CA CYS A 125 7.20 -11.55 -17.39
C CYS A 125 8.05 -10.63 -18.28
N LEU A 126 8.88 -9.78 -17.70
CA LEU A 126 9.74 -8.86 -18.43
C LEU A 126 11.02 -9.53 -18.93
N THR A 127 11.53 -10.50 -18.16
CA THR A 127 12.76 -11.23 -18.47
C THR A 127 12.53 -12.52 -19.26
N ASN A 128 11.27 -12.92 -19.50
CA ASN A 128 10.98 -14.10 -20.31
C ASN A 128 11.34 -13.85 -21.79
N PRO A 129 12.29 -14.60 -22.37
CA PRO A 129 12.75 -14.39 -23.74
C PRO A 129 11.72 -14.84 -24.78
N SER A 130 10.89 -15.82 -24.44
CA SER A 130 9.98 -16.51 -25.37
C SER A 130 8.55 -15.99 -25.30
N ASN A 131 8.14 -15.36 -24.19
CA ASN A 131 6.78 -14.90 -23.98
C ASN A 131 6.74 -13.58 -23.19
N LYS A 132 6.65 -12.46 -23.90
CA LYS A 132 6.52 -11.13 -23.30
C LYS A 132 5.05 -10.83 -23.00
N CYS A 133 4.75 -10.60 -21.72
CA CYS A 133 3.39 -10.21 -21.30
C CYS A 133 3.10 -8.75 -21.69
N PRO A 134 2.11 -8.46 -22.56
CA PRO A 134 1.85 -7.10 -23.04
C PRO A 134 1.43 -6.14 -21.91
N VAL A 135 0.80 -6.65 -20.85
CA VAL A 135 0.42 -5.84 -19.68
C VAL A 135 1.67 -5.41 -18.91
N CYS A 136 2.58 -6.34 -18.61
CA CYS A 136 3.81 -6.03 -17.90
C CYS A 136 4.72 -5.13 -18.73
N SER A 137 4.84 -5.40 -20.04
CA SER A 137 5.63 -4.56 -20.95
C SER A 137 5.13 -3.13 -21.00
N LYS A 138 3.82 -2.87 -20.93
CA LYS A 138 3.28 -1.52 -20.82
C LYS A 138 3.44 -0.92 -19.42
N ALA A 139 3.37 -1.74 -18.38
CA ALA A 139 3.43 -1.27 -16.99
C ALA A 139 4.79 -0.69 -16.57
N VAL A 140 5.87 -0.90 -17.34
CA VAL A 140 7.17 -0.25 -17.08
C VAL A 140 7.19 1.22 -17.52
N GLU A 141 6.30 1.62 -18.42
CA GLU A 141 6.22 2.99 -18.91
C GLU A 141 5.81 3.94 -17.75
N PRO A 142 6.51 5.07 -17.55
CA PRO A 142 6.15 6.03 -16.51
C PRO A 142 4.69 6.50 -16.63
N GLY A 143 3.95 6.44 -15.52
CA GLY A 143 2.56 6.88 -15.46
C GLY A 143 1.53 5.91 -16.06
N ASN A 144 1.96 4.76 -16.61
CA ASN A 144 1.03 3.80 -17.20
C ASN A 144 0.12 3.16 -16.14
N LYS A 145 -1.19 3.12 -16.42
CA LYS A 145 -2.22 2.56 -15.52
C LYS A 145 -2.05 1.08 -15.19
N ASN A 146 -1.29 0.35 -16.02
CA ASN A 146 -0.96 -1.05 -15.76
C ASN A 146 0.11 -1.22 -14.69
N ARG A 147 0.82 -0.15 -14.28
CA ARG A 147 1.69 -0.18 -13.11
C ARG A 147 0.84 -0.19 -11.85
N ARG A 148 0.83 -1.31 -11.14
CA ARG A 148 -0.03 -1.53 -9.98
C ARG A 148 0.78 -2.03 -8.80
N LEU A 149 0.86 -1.22 -7.76
CA LEU A 149 1.48 -1.57 -6.48
C LEU A 149 0.51 -2.43 -5.64
N ASN A 150 0.98 -3.00 -4.53
CA ASN A 150 0.15 -3.85 -3.67
C ASN A 150 -1.12 -3.10 -3.26
N THR A 151 -2.22 -3.84 -3.23
CA THR A 151 -3.50 -3.27 -2.87
C THR A 151 -3.45 -2.68 -1.46
N GLY A 152 -4.06 -1.50 -1.30
CA GLY A 152 -4.09 -0.74 -0.06
C GLY A 152 -4.94 0.50 -0.24
N LEU A 153 -5.49 1.01 0.86
CA LEU A 153 -6.41 2.15 0.85
C LEU A 153 -5.93 3.23 1.83
N LEU A 154 -6.08 4.48 1.46
CA LEU A 154 -5.92 5.62 2.35
C LEU A 154 -7.23 6.38 2.40
N ILE A 155 -7.78 6.52 3.61
CA ILE A 155 -9.00 7.25 3.90
C ILE A 155 -8.59 8.56 4.55
N CYS A 156 -8.78 9.66 3.85
CA CYS A 156 -8.70 11.01 4.40
C CYS A 156 -10.09 11.38 4.93
N TYR A 157 -10.37 11.04 6.17
CA TYR A 157 -11.66 11.26 6.81
C TYR A 157 -11.71 12.64 7.48
N HIS A 158 -12.79 13.38 7.26
CA HIS A 158 -13.09 14.63 7.95
C HIS A 158 -14.21 14.37 8.97
N GLY A 159 -13.81 14.11 10.21
CA GLY A 159 -14.71 13.86 11.33
C GLY A 159 -14.82 15.05 12.29
N PRO A 160 -15.56 14.89 13.39
CA PRO A 160 -15.69 15.91 14.45
C PRO A 160 -14.35 16.37 15.02
N SER A 161 -13.39 15.46 15.15
CA SER A 161 -12.04 15.78 15.66
C SER A 161 -11.08 16.34 14.59
N GLY A 162 -11.57 16.66 13.40
CA GLY A 162 -10.80 17.16 12.27
C GLY A 162 -10.44 16.09 11.22
N ARG A 163 -9.46 16.41 10.38
CA ARG A 163 -8.98 15.50 9.33
C ARG A 163 -8.14 14.36 9.94
N ARG A 164 -8.35 13.14 9.46
CA ARG A 164 -7.67 11.91 9.87
C ARG A 164 -7.27 11.09 8.65
N ASN A 165 -6.06 10.56 8.65
CA ASN A 165 -5.48 9.75 7.59
C ASN A 165 -5.37 8.30 8.07
N ILE A 166 -6.34 7.48 7.66
CA ILE A 166 -6.45 6.07 8.08
C ILE A 166 -6.04 5.19 6.90
N LEU A 167 -5.01 4.38 7.08
CA LEU A 167 -4.57 3.40 6.09
C LEU A 167 -5.29 2.07 6.31
N ILE A 168 -5.61 1.37 5.22
CA ILE A 168 -5.93 -0.06 5.23
C ILE A 168 -4.84 -0.78 4.43
N ASP A 169 -4.10 -1.65 5.11
CA ASP A 169 -2.88 -2.33 4.67
C ASP A 169 -1.70 -1.41 4.35
N VAL A 170 -0.49 -1.88 4.66
CA VAL A 170 0.81 -1.30 4.30
C VAL A 170 1.70 -2.39 3.72
N GLY A 171 1.39 -2.83 2.50
CA GLY A 171 2.17 -3.86 1.80
C GLY A 171 3.59 -3.42 1.44
N LYS A 172 4.42 -4.34 0.96
CA LYS A 172 5.85 -4.10 0.58
C LYS A 172 6.12 -3.00 -0.46
N PHE A 173 5.08 -2.44 -1.10
CA PHE A 173 5.22 -1.31 -2.02
C PHE A 173 4.70 0.02 -1.43
N PHE A 174 4.35 0.04 -0.14
CA PHE A 174 3.76 1.20 0.54
C PHE A 174 4.63 2.45 0.40
N TYR A 175 5.94 2.36 0.63
CA TYR A 175 6.85 3.50 0.49
C TYR A 175 6.70 4.23 -0.85
N HIS A 176 6.65 3.49 -1.98
CA HIS A 176 6.45 4.10 -3.29
C HIS A 176 5.08 4.75 -3.46
N SER A 177 4.03 4.15 -2.89
CA SER A 177 2.70 4.74 -2.87
C SER A 177 2.66 6.01 -2.02
N ALA A 178 3.34 6.01 -0.87
CA ALA A 178 3.38 7.12 0.05
C ALA A 178 4.13 8.32 -0.56
N LEU A 179 5.30 8.10 -1.18
CA LEU A 179 6.04 9.13 -1.92
C LEU A 179 5.20 9.81 -3.00
N ARG A 180 4.28 9.06 -3.63
CA ARG A 180 3.39 9.60 -4.65
C ARG A 180 2.24 10.41 -4.03
N TRP A 181 1.56 9.83 -3.04
CA TRP A 181 0.27 10.35 -2.59
C TRP A 181 0.36 11.32 -1.43
N PHE A 182 1.28 11.14 -0.48
CA PHE A 182 1.36 12.03 0.68
C PHE A 182 1.71 13.47 0.27
N PRO A 183 2.75 13.72 -0.54
CA PRO A 183 3.03 15.08 -1.02
C PRO A 183 1.90 15.64 -1.91
N ALA A 184 1.32 14.81 -2.77
CA ALA A 184 0.29 15.24 -3.71
C ALA A 184 -1.00 15.73 -3.02
N PHE A 185 -1.33 15.16 -1.86
CA PHE A 185 -2.52 15.50 -1.07
C PHE A 185 -2.21 16.32 0.20
N GLY A 186 -0.97 16.76 0.37
CA GLY A 186 -0.53 17.52 1.54
C GLY A 186 -0.71 16.75 2.85
N LEU A 187 -0.49 15.45 2.83
CA LEU A 187 -0.62 14.57 4.00
C LEU A 187 0.70 14.53 4.75
N ARG A 188 0.62 14.66 6.07
CA ARG A 188 1.81 14.62 6.93
C ARG A 188 1.78 13.45 7.90
N THR A 189 0.67 13.24 8.59
CA THR A 189 0.51 12.21 9.62
C THR A 189 -0.22 10.96 9.12
N ILE A 190 -0.02 9.85 9.82
CA ILE A 190 -0.81 8.62 9.71
C ILE A 190 -1.50 8.42 11.05
N ASP A 191 -2.82 8.56 11.09
CA ASP A 191 -3.57 8.53 12.35
C ASP A 191 -3.89 7.09 12.80
N ALA A 192 -3.98 6.16 11.86
CA ALA A 192 -4.12 4.73 12.13
C ALA A 192 -3.79 3.89 10.89
N VAL A 193 -3.42 2.64 11.12
CA VAL A 193 -3.34 1.59 10.10
C VAL A 193 -4.23 0.43 10.52
N ILE A 194 -5.09 -0.04 9.62
CA ILE A 194 -5.94 -1.21 9.82
C ILE A 194 -5.41 -2.33 8.91
N ILE A 195 -5.12 -3.49 9.47
CA ILE A 195 -4.58 -4.64 8.73
C ILE A 195 -5.71 -5.60 8.41
N THR A 196 -5.86 -5.94 7.13
CA THR A 196 -6.87 -6.90 6.67
C THR A 196 -6.47 -8.34 6.97
N HIS A 197 -5.18 -8.66 6.83
CA HIS A 197 -4.59 -9.97 7.06
C HIS A 197 -3.05 -9.89 7.04
N SER A 198 -2.37 -10.96 7.45
CA SER A 198 -0.93 -11.01 7.72
C SER A 198 -0.01 -11.39 6.56
N HIS A 199 -0.49 -11.43 5.31
CA HIS A 199 0.41 -11.70 4.17
C HIS A 199 1.30 -10.49 3.83
N ALA A 200 2.49 -10.75 3.26
CA ALA A 200 3.50 -9.72 2.99
C ALA A 200 3.04 -8.59 2.05
N ASP A 201 2.05 -8.84 1.21
CA ASP A 201 1.43 -7.82 0.35
C ASP A 201 0.41 -6.92 1.08
N ALA A 202 0.12 -7.21 2.34
CA ALA A 202 -0.67 -6.36 3.24
C ALA A 202 0.18 -5.75 4.37
N ILE A 203 1.25 -6.42 4.82
CA ILE A 203 2.05 -5.96 5.98
C ILE A 203 3.53 -5.70 5.69
N GLY A 204 4.04 -6.04 4.50
CA GLY A 204 5.47 -6.03 4.23
C GLY A 204 6.13 -4.64 4.19
N GLY A 205 5.37 -3.56 4.30
CA GLY A 205 5.84 -2.18 4.41
C GLY A 205 5.71 -1.59 5.82
N LEU A 206 5.46 -2.39 6.86
CA LEU A 206 5.38 -1.90 8.24
C LEU A 206 6.67 -1.22 8.72
N ASP A 207 7.82 -1.68 8.24
CA ASP A 207 9.13 -1.09 8.55
C ASP A 207 9.30 0.32 7.96
N ASP A 208 8.60 0.62 6.85
CA ASP A 208 8.62 1.96 6.24
C ASP A 208 7.92 3.02 7.11
N LEU A 209 7.06 2.59 8.05
CA LEU A 209 6.36 3.50 8.97
C LEU A 209 7.33 4.24 9.91
N ARG A 210 8.57 3.76 10.07
CA ARG A 210 9.59 4.42 10.90
C ARG A 210 9.86 5.85 10.48
N ASP A 211 9.69 6.18 9.19
CA ASP A 211 9.92 7.54 8.71
C ASP A 211 8.94 8.53 9.37
N TRP A 212 7.71 8.08 9.65
CA TRP A 212 6.75 8.87 10.41
C TRP A 212 7.04 8.89 11.90
N THR A 213 7.32 7.74 12.51
CA THR A 213 7.49 7.68 13.96
C THR A 213 8.79 8.34 14.44
N ASN A 214 9.81 8.39 13.58
CA ASN A 214 11.09 9.01 13.92
C ASN A 214 11.13 10.51 13.61
N ASN A 215 10.33 10.98 12.65
CA ASN A 215 10.46 12.35 12.12
C ASN A 215 9.18 13.20 12.18
N VAL A 216 8.00 12.61 12.41
CA VAL A 216 6.71 13.31 12.23
C VAL A 216 5.79 13.20 13.44
N GLN A 217 5.66 12.03 14.04
CA GLN A 217 4.70 11.74 15.11
C GLN A 217 5.28 10.72 16.09
N PRO A 218 4.82 10.66 17.35
CA PRO A 218 5.44 9.80 18.35
C PRO A 218 5.20 8.30 18.13
N TYR A 219 4.03 7.93 17.60
CA TYR A 219 3.67 6.53 17.36
C TYR A 219 2.58 6.42 16.28
N ILE A 220 2.33 5.20 15.79
CA ILE A 220 1.20 4.89 14.90
C ILE A 220 0.37 3.73 15.49
N PRO A 221 -0.94 3.92 15.72
CA PRO A 221 -1.85 2.83 16.07
C PRO A 221 -2.05 1.85 14.91
N ILE A 222 -1.85 0.56 15.19
CA ILE A 222 -2.10 -0.54 14.27
C ILE A 222 -3.30 -1.35 14.79
N TYR A 223 -4.35 -1.51 14.00
CA TYR A 223 -5.52 -2.32 14.31
C TYR A 223 -5.44 -3.63 13.54
N VAL A 224 -5.40 -4.76 14.23
CA VAL A 224 -5.15 -6.06 13.61
C VAL A 224 -5.86 -7.19 14.37
N ALA A 225 -6.36 -8.19 13.65
CA ALA A 225 -6.96 -9.36 14.29
C ALA A 225 -5.90 -10.18 15.04
N GLU A 226 -6.27 -10.78 16.17
CA GLU A 226 -5.36 -11.58 17.00
C GLU A 226 -4.62 -12.66 16.19
N ARG A 227 -5.33 -13.37 15.30
CA ARG A 227 -4.74 -14.40 14.41
C ARG A 227 -3.58 -13.86 13.56
N ASP A 228 -3.70 -12.63 13.08
CA ASP A 228 -2.73 -11.98 12.20
C ASP A 228 -1.60 -11.36 13.00
N PHE A 229 -1.91 -10.85 14.19
CA PHE A 229 -0.91 -10.36 15.14
C PHE A 229 0.06 -11.48 15.58
N GLU A 230 -0.43 -12.70 15.80
CA GLU A 230 0.43 -13.86 16.10
C GLU A 230 1.44 -14.18 14.97
N VAL A 231 1.08 -13.91 13.72
CA VAL A 231 2.00 -14.03 12.57
C VAL A 231 2.98 -12.87 12.54
N MET A 232 2.52 -11.66 12.84
CA MET A 232 3.35 -10.46 12.89
C MET A 232 4.42 -10.54 13.97
N LYS A 233 4.13 -11.10 15.16
CA LYS A 233 5.13 -11.38 16.20
C LYS A 233 6.32 -12.21 15.73
N LYS A 234 6.13 -13.05 14.69
CA LYS A 234 7.19 -13.89 14.13
C LYS A 234 7.91 -13.22 12.96
N THR A 235 7.16 -12.51 12.12
CA THR A 235 7.68 -11.95 10.85
C THR A 235 8.27 -10.55 11.00
N HIS A 236 7.76 -9.78 11.97
CA HIS A 236 8.15 -8.39 12.27
C HIS A 236 8.45 -8.26 13.76
N TYR A 237 9.08 -9.27 14.36
CA TYR A 237 9.28 -9.39 15.81
C TYR A 237 9.87 -8.10 16.43
N TYR A 238 10.82 -7.47 15.75
CA TYR A 238 11.50 -6.26 16.21
C TYR A 238 10.61 -5.00 16.18
N LEU A 239 9.51 -5.01 15.43
CA LEU A 239 8.49 -3.95 15.45
C LEU A 239 7.44 -4.17 16.54
N VAL A 240 7.34 -5.38 17.08
CA VAL A 240 6.32 -5.75 18.08
C VAL A 240 6.91 -5.77 19.49
N ASP A 241 8.08 -6.40 19.64
CA ASP A 241 8.85 -6.40 20.88
C ASP A 241 10.09 -5.53 20.68
N THR A 242 9.99 -4.25 21.03
CA THR A 242 11.10 -3.30 20.91
C THR A 242 12.16 -3.50 21.99
N SER A 243 11.92 -4.34 23.02
CA SER A 243 12.93 -4.62 24.05
C SER A 243 14.14 -5.40 23.51
N VAL A 244 13.97 -6.10 22.39
CA VAL A 244 15.05 -6.82 21.69
C VAL A 244 15.92 -5.92 20.81
N VAL A 245 15.55 -4.65 20.68
CA VAL A 245 16.20 -3.68 19.81
C VAL A 245 17.36 -3.01 20.54
N THR A 246 18.50 -2.88 19.86
CA THR A 246 19.67 -2.18 20.41
C THR A 246 19.36 -0.70 20.67
N PRO A 247 19.74 -0.15 21.84
CA PRO A 247 19.57 1.28 22.12
C PRO A 247 20.13 2.16 21.00
N GLY A 248 19.32 3.11 20.52
CA GLY A 248 19.68 4.03 19.43
C GLY A 248 19.37 3.54 18.02
N ALA A 249 18.87 2.31 17.84
CA ALA A 249 18.36 1.88 16.54
C ALA A 249 17.03 2.59 16.20
N ALA A 250 16.93 3.08 14.97
CA ALA A 250 15.78 3.81 14.46
C ALA A 250 14.67 2.85 14.00
N VAL A 251 13.90 2.32 14.96
CA VAL A 251 12.79 1.37 14.73
C VAL A 251 11.45 2.07 14.84
N SER A 252 10.44 1.61 14.11
CA SER A 252 9.09 2.18 14.17
C SER A 252 8.48 2.05 15.57
N GLU A 253 7.87 3.11 16.08
CA GLU A 253 7.06 3.08 17.31
C GLU A 253 5.59 2.78 16.95
N LEU A 254 5.19 1.50 17.10
CA LEU A 254 3.87 1.01 16.69
C LEU A 254 3.06 0.54 17.89
N GLN A 255 1.82 1.02 18.02
CA GLN A 255 0.90 0.58 19.08
C GLN A 255 -0.13 -0.39 18.50
N PHE A 256 0.01 -1.68 18.83
CA PHE A 256 -0.91 -2.71 18.35
C PHE A 256 -2.20 -2.76 19.19
N ASN A 257 -3.33 -2.67 18.52
CA ASN A 257 -4.67 -2.77 19.07
C ASN A 257 -5.36 -3.98 18.44
N LEU A 258 -5.67 -4.98 19.26
CA LEU A 258 -6.35 -6.18 18.78
C LEU A 258 -7.80 -5.86 18.44
N ILE A 259 -8.23 -6.27 17.25
CA ILE A 259 -9.62 -6.17 16.81
C ILE A 259 -10.24 -7.55 16.67
N HIS A 260 -11.54 -7.61 16.88
CA HIS A 260 -12.37 -8.79 16.67
C HIS A 260 -13.26 -8.59 15.44
N GLU A 261 -14.19 -9.50 15.21
CA GLU A 261 -15.15 -9.41 14.10
C GLU A 261 -16.36 -8.53 14.44
N GLU A 262 -16.24 -7.73 15.50
CA GLU A 262 -17.24 -6.76 15.94
C GLU A 262 -16.90 -5.34 15.50
N PRO A 263 -17.90 -4.45 15.32
CA PRO A 263 -17.65 -3.07 14.96
C PRO A 263 -16.79 -2.32 15.98
N PHE A 264 -15.85 -1.52 15.48
CA PHE A 264 -14.95 -0.69 16.29
C PHE A 264 -14.83 0.71 15.69
N VAL A 265 -14.28 1.65 16.46
CA VAL A 265 -14.11 3.04 16.03
C VAL A 265 -12.64 3.39 15.96
N VAL A 266 -12.24 4.02 14.85
CA VAL A 266 -10.89 4.54 14.62
C VAL A 266 -11.03 6.01 14.25
N ASN A 267 -10.54 6.90 15.10
CA ASN A 267 -10.57 8.35 14.91
C ASN A 267 -11.94 8.87 14.39
N ASP A 268 -13.01 8.60 15.15
CA ASP A 268 -14.41 8.96 14.86
C ASP A 268 -15.07 8.25 13.67
N LEU A 269 -14.36 7.35 12.99
CA LEU A 269 -14.91 6.54 11.90
C LEU A 269 -15.21 5.13 12.39
N LYS A 270 -16.49 4.72 12.29
CA LYS A 270 -16.90 3.35 12.60
C LYS A 270 -16.51 2.41 11.47
N PHE A 271 -15.77 1.36 11.82
CA PHE A 271 -15.44 0.23 10.96
C PHE A 271 -16.25 -0.98 11.41
N THR A 272 -16.85 -1.69 10.46
CA THR A 272 -17.52 -2.98 10.68
C THR A 272 -16.75 -4.02 9.90
N PRO A 273 -16.03 -4.94 10.59
CA PRO A 273 -15.36 -6.06 9.95
C PRO A 273 -16.33 -6.88 9.10
N LEU A 274 -15.86 -7.30 7.93
CA LEU A 274 -16.56 -8.19 7.02
C LEU A 274 -15.66 -9.41 6.78
N PRO A 275 -15.79 -10.47 7.59
CA PRO A 275 -14.92 -11.63 7.45
C PRO A 275 -15.14 -12.34 6.11
N VAL A 276 -14.04 -12.71 5.46
CA VAL A 276 -14.06 -13.28 4.11
C VAL A 276 -13.00 -14.38 3.99
N TRP A 277 -13.36 -15.46 3.30
CA TRP A 277 -12.44 -16.58 3.08
C TRP A 277 -11.38 -16.24 2.04
N HIS A 278 -10.12 -16.32 2.43
CA HIS A 278 -8.94 -16.07 1.59
C HIS A 278 -8.10 -17.35 1.48
N GLY A 279 -8.69 -18.38 0.89
CA GLY A 279 -8.12 -19.72 0.77
C GLY A 279 -8.74 -20.71 1.75
N HIS A 280 -8.30 -21.95 1.70
CA HIS A 280 -8.79 -23.00 2.58
C HIS A 280 -8.25 -22.79 4.00
N GLY A 281 -9.14 -22.62 4.98
CA GLY A 281 -8.77 -22.48 6.40
C GLY A 281 -8.15 -21.13 6.77
N TYR A 282 -8.17 -20.13 5.88
CA TYR A 282 -7.63 -18.80 6.15
C TYR A 282 -8.68 -17.72 5.91
N ARG A 283 -8.90 -16.87 6.91
CA ARG A 283 -9.86 -15.76 6.87
C ARG A 283 -9.11 -14.43 6.89
N SER A 284 -9.47 -13.56 5.96
CA SER A 284 -9.09 -12.14 5.99
C SER A 284 -10.30 -11.28 6.37
N LEU A 285 -10.07 -10.01 6.69
CA LEU A 285 -11.12 -9.04 6.94
C LEU A 285 -11.24 -8.06 5.78
N GLY A 286 -12.45 -7.93 5.24
CA GLY A 286 -12.90 -6.69 4.63
C GLY A 286 -13.44 -5.74 5.70
N PHE A 287 -13.76 -4.50 5.31
CA PHE A 287 -14.33 -3.53 6.22
C PHE A 287 -15.42 -2.69 5.55
N ARG A 288 -16.53 -2.49 6.27
CA ARG A 288 -17.51 -1.45 5.97
C ARG A 288 -17.25 -0.22 6.83
N PHE A 289 -17.22 0.95 6.22
CA PHE A 289 -17.15 2.24 6.90
C PHE A 289 -17.97 3.27 6.13
N GLY A 290 -18.79 4.04 6.84
CA GLY A 290 -19.84 4.85 6.21
C GLY A 290 -20.70 4.02 5.24
N ASN A 291 -20.80 4.49 4.00
CA ASN A 291 -21.55 3.84 2.91
C ASN A 291 -20.67 3.01 1.96
N ILE A 292 -19.48 2.60 2.39
CA ILE A 292 -18.53 1.84 1.57
C ILE A 292 -18.21 0.51 2.22
N CYS A 293 -18.07 -0.50 1.38
CA CYS A 293 -17.44 -1.77 1.72
C CYS A 293 -16.12 -1.90 0.93
N TYR A 294 -15.03 -2.19 1.63
CA TYR A 294 -13.74 -2.50 1.05
C TYR A 294 -13.39 -3.95 1.34
N ILE A 295 -13.27 -4.76 0.29
CA ILE A 295 -12.94 -6.18 0.36
C ILE A 295 -11.86 -6.44 -0.68
N ARG A 296 -10.67 -6.89 -0.23
CA ARG A 296 -9.52 -7.18 -1.10
C ARG A 296 -9.54 -8.61 -1.62
N TYR A 297 -9.74 -9.54 -0.70
CA TYR A 297 -9.71 -10.97 -0.97
C TYR A 297 -11.01 -11.61 -0.52
N GLY A 298 -11.67 -12.31 -1.42
CA GLY A 298 -12.83 -13.11 -1.12
C GLY A 298 -12.95 -14.17 -2.20
N LEU A 299 -12.80 -15.43 -1.81
CA LEU A 299 -13.18 -16.54 -2.69
C LEU A 299 -14.71 -16.74 -2.64
N TYR A 300 -15.30 -16.61 -1.45
CA TYR A 300 -16.74 -16.64 -1.19
C TYR A 300 -17.04 -15.77 0.04
N VAL A 301 -18.22 -15.14 0.06
CA VAL A 301 -18.74 -14.32 1.17
C VAL A 301 -19.73 -15.16 1.96
#